data_AF-X6F111-F1
#
_entry.id   AF-X6F111-F1
#
_cell.length_a   1.000
_cell.length_b   1.000
_cell.length_c   1.000
_cell.angle_alpha   90.00
_cell.angle_beta   90.00
_cell.angle_gamma   90.00
#
_symmetry.space_group_name_H-M   'P 1'
#
loop_
_entity.id
_entity.type
_entity.pdbx_description
1 polymer ?
#
loop_
_entity_poly.entity_id
_entity_poly.type
_entity_poly.pdbx_seq_one_letter_code
_entity_poly.pdbx_strand_id
1 'polypeptide(L)' 'MIRAVMQEVLEAEMDEALGASKSERTPDRLGYRSG' A
#
# COMPACT_ATOMS: atom_id res chain seq x y z
N MET A 1 -16.68 6.01 11.20
CA MET A 1 -16.83 4.66 10.63
C MET A 1 -16.52 4.63 9.15
N ILE A 2 -17.32 5.26 8.28
CA ILE A 2 -17.13 5.22 6.81
C ILE A 2 -15.71 5.60 6.38
N ARG A 3 -15.15 6.71 6.91
CA ARG A 3 -13.78 7.13 6.60
C ARG A 3 -12.74 6.06 6.92
N ALA A 4 -12.86 5.35 8.04
CA ALA A 4 -11.91 4.33 8.45
C ALA A 4 -11.97 3.12 7.50
N VAL A 5 -13.18 2.65 7.20
CA VAL A 5 -13.40 1.57 6.23
C VAL A 5 -12.84 1.93 4.85
N MET A 6 -13.06 3.17 4.40
CA MET A 6 -12.49 3.63 3.13
C MET A 6 -10.96 3.67 3.15
N GLN A 7 -10.33 4.03 4.28
CA GLN A 7 -8.88 4.01 4.38
C GLN A 7 -8.34 2.58 4.32
N GLU A 8 -8.97 1.64 5.01
CA GLU A 8 -8.57 0.23 5.01
C GLU A 8 -8.65 -0.38 3.60
N VAL A 9 -9.73 -0.13 2.87
CA VAL A 9 -9.88 -0.59 1.48
C VAL A 9 -8.80 0.00 0.59
N LEU A 10 -8.55 1.32 0.68
CA LEU A 10 -7.52 1.98 -0.12
C LEU A 10 -6.11 1.48 0.20
N GLU A 11 -5.79 1.23 1.47
CA GLU A 11 -4.48 0.68 1.86
C GLU A 11 -4.31 -0.75 1.32
N ALA A 12 -5.35 -1.58 1.39
CA ALA A 12 -5.32 -2.93 0.81
C ALA A 12 -5.12 -2.90 -0.72
N GLU A 13 -5.83 -2.02 -1.43
CA GLU A 13 -5.67 -1.85 -2.88
C GLU A 13 -4.26 -1.35 -3.24
N MET A 14 -3.67 -0.48 -2.42
CA MET A 14 -2.30 0.02 -2.62
C MET A 14 -1.25 -1.06 -2.39
N ASP A 15 -1.43 -1.90 -1.36
CA ASP A 15 -0.53 -3.02 -1.06
C ASP A 15 -0.52 -4.03 -2.21
N GLU A 16 -1.69 -4.35 -2.78
CA GLU A 16 -1.80 -5.21 -3.97
C GLU A 16 -1.15 -4.57 -5.19
N ALA A 17 -1.45 -3.29 -5.47
CA ALA A 17 -0.94 -2.59 -6.64
C ALA A 17 0.58 -2.37 -6.60
N LEU A 18 1.14 -2.12 -5.41
CA LEU A 18 2.57 -1.91 -5.23
C LEU A 18 3.33 -3.21 -4.95
N GLY A 19 2.64 -4.31 -4.63
CA GLY A 19 3.27 -5.57 -4.20
C GLY A 19 4.06 -5.44 -2.89
N ALA A 20 3.73 -4.45 -2.05
CA ALA A 20 4.44 -4.17 -0.80
C ALA A 20 3.58 -3.32 0.13
N SER A 21 3.60 -3.64 1.42
CA SER A 21 2.95 -2.82 2.42
C SER A 21 3.65 -1.48 2.63
N LYS A 22 2.92 -0.54 3.25
CA LYS A 22 3.45 0.78 3.61
C LYS A 22 4.78 0.67 4.36
N SER A 23 5.80 1.32 3.81
CA SER A 23 7.18 1.33 4.30
C SER A 23 7.93 0.00 4.24
N GLU A 24 7.30 -1.11 3.86
CA GLU A 24 7.91 -2.43 3.75
C GLU A 24 9.06 -2.41 2.73
N ARG A 25 10.18 -3.05 3.08
CA ARG A 25 11.31 -3.26 2.16
C ARG A 25 11.25 -4.67 1.62
N THR A 26 10.78 -4.79 0.39
CA THR A 26 10.74 -6.04 -0.36
C THR A 26 11.33 -5.80 -1.76
N PRO A 27 12.07 -6.77 -2.34
CA PRO A 27 12.50 -6.73 -3.73
C PRO A 27 11.32 -6.78 -4.72
N ASP A 28 10.14 -7.25 -4.28
CA ASP A 28 8.95 -7.41 -5.14
C ASP A 28 8.16 -6.10 -5.34
N ARG A 29 8.54 -5.02 -4.63
CA ARG A 29 7.83 -3.74 -4.72
C ARG A 29 7.91 -3.16 -6.13
N LEU A 30 6.76 -2.75 -6.64
CA LEU A 30 6.63 -2.09 -7.92
C LEU A 30 6.78 -0.56 -7.78
N GLY A 31 7.50 0.04 -8.73
CA GLY A 31 7.65 1.50 -8.86
C GLY A 31 8.68 2.15 -7.94
N TYR A 32 8.88 3.45 -8.14
CA TYR A 32 9.85 4.26 -7.39
C TYR A 32 9.43 4.45 -5.92
N ARG A 33 10.41 4.49 -5.00
CA ARG A 33 10.22 4.97 -3.64
C ARG A 33 10.80 6.36 -3.56
N SER A 34 10.03 7.35 -3.11
CA SER A 34 10.63 8.49 -2.44
C SER A 34 11.24 7.95 -1.15
N GLY A 35 12.57 7.84 -1.13
CA GLY A 35 13.32 7.55 0.09
C GLY A 35 13.13 8.66 1.12
#